data_AF-A0A3B0UE01-F1
#
_entry.id   AF-A0A3B0UE01-F1
#
_cell.length_a   1.000
_cell.length_b   1.000
_cell.length_c   1.000
_cell.angle_alpha   90.00
_cell.angle_beta   90.00
_cell.angle_gamma   90.00
#
_symmetry.space_group_name_H-M   'P 1'
#
loop_
_entity.id
_entity.type
_entity.pdbx_description
1 polymer ?
#
loop_
_entity_poly.entity_id
_entity_poly.type
_entity_poly.pdbx_seq_one_letter_code
_entity_poly.pdbx_strand_id
1 'polypeptide(L)'
;MAHLPLVPSKQVSIIGNSTKKCLQGGASNGVIAEMEGLNLRFQEKYQDLSIIIEGGHAVFFDKNLKLNTFVVSNLGVEGLYAIFKYNG
;
A
#
# COMPACT_ATOMS: atom_id res chain seq x y z
N MET A 1 23.24 -19.09 9.60
CA MET A 1 22.44 -17.89 9.94
C MET A 1 22.17 -17.12 8.65
N ALA A 2 20.96 -16.64 8.43
CA ALA A 2 20.59 -15.92 7.20
C ALA A 2 21.10 -14.47 7.24
N HIS A 3 21.97 -14.09 6.29
CA HIS A 3 22.55 -12.74 6.15
C HIS A 3 21.75 -11.93 5.13
N LEU A 4 20.56 -11.48 5.49
CA LEU A 4 19.74 -10.69 4.56
C LEU A 4 20.18 -9.22 4.58
N PRO A 5 20.62 -8.65 3.45
CA PRO A 5 21.06 -7.26 3.41
C PRO A 5 19.87 -6.30 3.52
N LEU A 6 20.06 -5.20 4.25
CA LEU A 6 19.14 -4.07 4.19
C LEU A 6 19.18 -3.47 2.78
N VAL A 7 18.03 -3.41 2.13
CA VAL A 7 17.90 -2.87 0.77
C VAL A 7 16.82 -1.78 0.75
N PRO A 8 17.04 -0.65 0.04
CA PRO A 8 16.05 0.40 -0.07
C PRO A 8 14.84 -0.10 -0.87
N SER A 9 13.65 0.40 -0.53
CA SER A 9 12.43 0.11 -1.28
C SER A 9 12.55 0.67 -2.70
N LYS A 10 12.37 -0.21 -3.69
CA LYS A 10 12.35 0.16 -5.10
C LYS A 10 11.51 -0.86 -5.85
N GLN A 11 10.63 -0.38 -6.73
CA GLN A 11 9.93 -1.28 -7.63
C GLN A 11 10.92 -1.87 -8.65
N VAL A 12 10.88 -3.19 -8.78
CA VAL A 12 11.67 -3.94 -9.75
C VAL A 12 10.79 -5.02 -10.36
N SER A 13 11.26 -5.61 -11.45
CA SER A 13 10.59 -6.75 -12.09
C SER A 13 10.24 -7.85 -11.07
N ILE A 14 9.16 -8.58 -11.37
CA ILE A 14 8.68 -9.72 -10.57
C ILE A 14 9.79 -10.75 -10.37
N ILE A 15 10.57 -11.03 -11.42
CA ILE A 15 11.71 -11.96 -11.35
C ILE A 15 13.00 -11.16 -11.20
N GLY A 16 13.59 -11.24 -10.01
CA GLY A 16 14.91 -10.68 -9.72
C GLY A 16 16.04 -11.61 -10.18
N ASN A 17 17.14 -11.04 -10.67
CA ASN A 17 18.35 -11.77 -11.07
C ASN A 17 19.53 -11.58 -10.10
N SER A 18 19.27 -11.05 -8.91
CA SER A 18 20.24 -10.91 -7.82
C SER A 18 19.49 -10.91 -6.50
N THR A 19 20.14 -11.31 -5.40
CA THR A 19 19.52 -11.30 -4.06
C THR A 19 18.86 -9.96 -3.73
N LYS A 20 19.52 -8.84 -4.06
CA LYS A 20 18.97 -7.49 -3.88
C LYS A 20 17.67 -7.27 -4.65
N LYS A 21 17.62 -7.63 -5.93
CA LYS A 21 16.41 -7.47 -6.75
C LYS A 21 15.30 -8.43 -6.34
N CYS A 22 15.63 -9.66 -5.94
CA CYS A 22 14.64 -10.60 -5.41
C CYS A 22 13.98 -10.08 -4.14
N LEU A 23 14.76 -9.46 -3.24
CA LEU A 23 14.23 -8.85 -2.02
C LEU A 23 13.33 -7.65 -2.32
N GLN A 24 13.80 -6.73 -3.17
CA GLN A 24 13.03 -5.55 -3.55
C GLN A 24 11.73 -5.94 -4.26
N GLY A 25 11.81 -6.82 -5.25
CA GLY A 25 10.66 -7.25 -6.05
C GLY A 25 9.69 -8.12 -5.26
N GLY A 26 10.20 -9.03 -4.44
CA GLY A 26 9.37 -9.87 -3.59
C GLY A 26 8.56 -9.05 -2.59
N ALA A 27 9.19 -8.08 -1.91
CA ALA A 27 8.49 -7.22 -0.98
C ALA A 27 7.48 -6.30 -1.67
N SER A 28 7.87 -5.57 -2.71
CA SER A 28 6.97 -4.60 -3.35
C SER A 28 5.84 -5.29 -4.12
N ASN A 29 6.14 -6.30 -4.94
CA ASN A 29 5.13 -6.98 -5.74
C ASN A 29 4.25 -7.89 -4.88
N GLY A 30 4.77 -8.43 -3.78
CA GLY A 30 3.98 -9.17 -2.79
C GLY A 30 2.88 -8.30 -2.19
N VAL A 31 3.23 -7.14 -1.64
CA VAL A 31 2.23 -6.22 -1.06
C VAL A 31 1.23 -5.72 -2.11
N ILE A 32 1.68 -5.42 -3.34
CA ILE A 32 0.77 -5.04 -4.43
C ILE A 32 -0.24 -6.17 -4.71
N ALA A 33 0.23 -7.41 -4.84
CA ALA A 33 -0.63 -8.56 -5.10
C ALA A 33 -1.60 -8.83 -3.94
N GLU A 34 -1.16 -8.65 -2.70
CA GLU A 34 -2.02 -8.76 -1.50
C GLU A 34 -3.14 -7.71 -1.53
N MET A 35 -2.81 -6.45 -1.83
CA MET A 35 -3.79 -5.36 -1.90
C MET A 35 -4.79 -5.55 -3.06
N GLU A 36 -4.33 -5.94 -4.24
CA GLU A 36 -5.20 -6.24 -5.38
C GLU A 36 -6.12 -7.44 -5.09
N GLY A 37 -5.59 -8.48 -4.47
CA GLY A 37 -6.37 -9.65 -4.04
C GLY A 37 -7.42 -9.31 -2.99
N LEU A 38 -7.09 -8.44 -2.04
CA LEU A 38 -8.06 -7.92 -1.06
C LEU A 38 -9.15 -7.09 -1.73
N ASN A 39 -8.79 -6.20 -2.68
CA ASN A 39 -9.77 -5.44 -3.44
C ASN A 39 -10.79 -6.35 -4.14
N LEU A 40 -10.33 -7.39 -4.84
CA LEU A 40 -11.23 -8.33 -5.53
C LEU A 40 -12.23 -8.97 -4.55
N ARG A 41 -11.75 -9.42 -3.38
CA ARG A 41 -12.62 -9.99 -2.34
C ARG A 41 -13.62 -8.99 -1.77
N PHE A 42 -13.26 -7.72 -1.66
CA PHE A 42 -14.17 -6.70 -1.16
C PHE A 42 -15.18 -6.23 -2.20
N GLN A 43 -14.79 -6.16 -3.48
CA GLN A 43 -15.70 -5.85 -4.58
C GLN A 43 -16.81 -6.90 -4.73
N GLU A 44 -16.53 -8.17 -4.42
CA GLU A 44 -17.56 -9.21 -4.39
C GLU A 44 -18.62 -8.99 -3.30
N LYS A 45 -18.26 -8.28 -2.22
CA LYS A 45 -19.10 -8.11 -1.04
C LYS A 45 -19.80 -6.75 -0.98
N TYR A 46 -19.21 -5.72 -1.57
CA TYR A 46 -19.68 -4.34 -1.46
C TYR A 46 -19.83 -3.72 -2.85
N GLN A 47 -21.05 -3.28 -3.17
CA GLN A 47 -21.39 -2.72 -4.47
C GLN A 47 -20.71 -1.36 -4.72
N ASP A 48 -20.54 -0.55 -3.68
CA ASP A 48 -19.93 0.78 -3.73
C ASP A 48 -18.67 0.83 -2.86
N LEU A 49 -17.55 0.31 -3.38
CA LEU A 49 -16.27 0.28 -2.67
C LEU A 49 -15.43 1.53 -2.99
N SER A 50 -15.11 2.32 -1.97
CA SER A 50 -14.10 3.38 -2.03
C SER A 50 -12.85 2.98 -1.27
N ILE A 51 -11.68 3.13 -1.88
CA ILE A 51 -10.39 2.79 -1.28
C ILE A 51 -9.59 4.07 -1.04
N ILE A 52 -9.23 4.30 0.21
CA ILE A 52 -8.41 5.44 0.64
C ILE A 52 -7.07 4.90 1.12
N ILE A 53 -5.98 5.52 0.66
CA ILE A 53 -4.61 5.18 1.08
C ILE A 53 -3.97 6.40 1.73
N GLU A 54 -3.43 6.20 2.93
CA GLU A 54 -2.66 7.19 3.69
C GLU A 54 -1.27 6.64 4.04
N GLY A 55 -0.39 7.48 4.59
CA GLY A 55 0.92 7.07 5.07
C GLY A 55 2.06 7.33 4.07
N GLY A 56 3.30 7.17 4.54
CA GLY A 56 4.49 7.65 3.83
C GLY A 56 4.78 7.00 2.47
N HIS A 57 4.13 5.89 2.14
CA HIS A 57 4.27 5.19 0.86
C HIS A 57 2.99 5.25 0.01
N ALA A 58 1.98 6.04 0.39
CA ALA A 58 0.68 6.09 -0.29
C ALA A 58 0.82 6.41 -1.80
N VAL A 59 1.64 7.42 -2.14
CA VAL A 59 1.91 7.81 -3.54
C VAL A 59 2.59 6.69 -4.33
N PHE A 60 3.43 5.88 -3.69
CA PHE A 60 4.06 4.73 -4.35
C PHE A 60 3.00 3.69 -4.70
N PHE A 61 2.09 3.38 -3.79
CA PHE A 61 1.07 2.36 -4.02
C PHE A 61 0.00 2.83 -5.01
N ASP A 62 -0.47 4.06 -4.91
CA ASP A 62 -1.44 4.66 -5.84
C ASP A 62 -0.95 4.60 -7.31
N LYS A 63 0.33 4.83 -7.55
CA LYS A 63 0.92 4.72 -8.90
C LYS A 63 1.05 3.29 -9.43
N ASN A 64 1.08 2.30 -8.54
CA ASN A 64 1.47 0.93 -8.88
C ASN A 64 0.33 -0.09 -8.73
N LEU A 65 -0.72 0.26 -7.99
CA LEU A 65 -1.94 -0.51 -7.89
C LEU A 65 -2.83 -0.21 -9.10
N LYS A 66 -3.44 -1.25 -9.67
CA LYS A 66 -4.48 -1.08 -10.70
C LYS A 66 -5.85 -0.85 -10.08
N LEU A 67 -5.91 -0.03 -9.03
CA LEU A 67 -7.10 0.24 -8.24
C LEU A 67 -7.46 1.71 -8.37
N ASN A 68 -8.76 2.01 -8.35
CA ASN A 68 -9.20 3.40 -8.23
C ASN A 68 -9.09 3.80 -6.75
N THR A 69 -8.03 4.54 -6.41
CA THR A 69 -7.69 4.91 -5.04
C THR A 69 -7.68 6.41 -4.85
N PHE A 70 -7.90 6.84 -3.61
CA PHE A 70 -7.71 8.22 -3.18
C PHE A 70 -6.53 8.30 -2.21
N VAL A 71 -5.50 9.06 -2.57
CA VAL A 71 -4.42 9.39 -1.65
C VAL A 71 -4.80 10.60 -0.83
N VAL A 72 -4.91 10.42 0.48
CA VAL A 72 -5.17 11.50 1.43
C VAL A 72 -3.98 11.58 2.38
N SER A 73 -3.55 12.79 2.72
CA SER A 73 -2.49 13.01 3.71
C SER A 73 -3.10 13.50 5.02
N ASN A 74 -2.53 13.08 6.15
CA ASN A 74 -2.95 13.48 7.50
C ASN A 74 -4.37 13.07 7.88
N LEU A 75 -4.94 12.04 7.24
CA LEU A 75 -6.31 11.55 7.51
C LEU A 75 -6.49 11.21 8.99
N GLY A 76 -5.48 10.60 9.63
CA GLY A 76 -5.50 10.33 11.07
C GLY A 76 -5.59 11.60 11.92
N VAL A 77 -4.83 12.65 11.58
CA VAL A 77 -4.85 13.93 12.30
C VAL A 77 -6.17 14.67 12.08
N GLU A 78 -6.66 14.69 10.84
CA GLU A 78 -7.97 15.27 10.50
C GLU A 78 -9.11 14.55 11.24
N GLY A 79 -9.06 13.22 11.31
CA GLY A 79 -10.02 12.42 12.07
C GLY A 79 -10.00 12.74 13.57
N LEU A 80 -8.81 12.84 14.18
CA LEU A 80 -8.67 13.23 15.58
C LEU A 80 -9.21 14.65 15.83
N TYR A 81 -8.92 15.59 14.94
CA TYR A 81 -9.43 16.95 15.04
C TYR A 81 -10.96 17.01 14.91
N ALA A 82 -11.54 16.23 13.99
CA ALA A 82 -12.98 16.14 13.83
C ALA A 82 -13.66 15.57 15.09
N ILE A 83 -13.09 14.52 15.69
CA ILE A 83 -13.57 13.96 16.97
C ILE A 83 -13.50 15.01 18.08
N PHE A 84 -12.39 15.74 18.19
CA PHE A 84 -12.24 16.81 19.17
C PHE A 84 -13.32 17.89 18.99
N LYS A 85 -13.55 18.35 17.76
CA LYS A 85 -14.58 19.35 17.43
C LYS A 85 -16.01 18.91 17.71
N TYR A 86 -16.28 17.62 17.66
CA TYR A 86 -17.61 17.08 17.96
C TYR A 86 -17.88 17.05 19.47
N ASN A 87 -16.85 16.85 20.30
CA ASN A 87 -16.99 16.63 21.75
C ASN A 87 -16.62 17.84 22.61
N GLY A 88 -15.96 18.86 22.06
CA GLY A 88 -15.58 20.10 22.74
C GLY A 88 -16.52 21.24 22.44
#